data_AF-X1HKB8-F1
#
_entry.id   AF-X1HKB8-F1
#
_cell.length_a   1.000
_cell.length_b   1.000
_cell.length_c   1.000
_cell.angle_alpha   90.00
_cell.angle_beta   90.00
_cell.angle_gamma   90.00
#
_symmetry.space_group_name_H-M   'P 1'
#
loop_
_entity.id
_entity.type
_entity.pdbx_description
1 polymer ?
#
loop_
_entity_poly.entity_id
_entity_poly.type
_entity_poly.pdbx_seq_one_letter_code
_entity_poly.pdbx_strand_id
1 'polypeptide(L)'
;MRVVTEEGNVKAQQVIDEVFEPCDVKWRGFPVIPESGLKLRNKFEEFDARKKYEDDLEILKDREFPEPKGCRCGEVLRGLISSKECPLFGKKCVPNNPIGPCMVSIEGSCNIEYRYSKMK
;
A
#
# COMPACT_ATOMS: atom_id res chain seq x y z
N MET A 1 22.06 17.75 -0.35
CA MET A 1 21.09 16.84 0.29
C MET A 1 21.66 16.48 1.66
N ARG A 2 21.07 16.94 2.76
CA ARG A 2 21.67 16.94 4.13
C ARG A 2 20.76 16.29 5.19
N VAL A 3 19.81 15.47 4.76
CA VAL A 3 18.72 14.97 5.63
C VAL A 3 18.86 13.49 6.01
N VAL A 4 19.87 12.79 5.51
CA VAL A 4 20.13 11.37 5.78
C VAL A 4 21.59 11.20 6.19
N THR A 5 21.83 10.49 7.29
CA THR A 5 23.15 10.02 7.74
C THR A 5 23.35 8.57 7.32
N GLU A 6 24.60 8.08 7.33
CA GLU A 6 24.93 6.71 6.92
C GLU A 6 24.24 5.66 7.79
N GLU A 7 24.21 5.91 9.10
CA GLU A 7 23.55 5.09 10.11
C GLU A 7 22.03 5.29 10.18
N GLY A 8 21.49 6.28 9.46
CA GLY A 8 20.09 6.67 9.53
C GLY A 8 19.66 7.14 10.92
N ASN A 9 18.38 7.00 11.25
CA ASN A 9 17.87 7.34 12.57
C ASN A 9 17.92 6.11 13.49
N VAL A 10 19.01 5.95 14.25
CA VAL A 10 19.25 4.79 15.13
C VAL A 10 18.15 4.65 16.19
N LYS A 11 17.65 5.76 16.75
CA LYS A 11 16.60 5.73 17.76
C LYS A 11 15.28 5.20 17.18
N ALA A 12 14.93 5.59 15.96
CA ALA A 12 13.73 5.09 15.29
C ALA A 12 13.86 3.60 14.95
N GLN A 13 15.02 3.16 14.45
CA GLN A 13 15.30 1.75 14.16
C GLN A 13 15.13 0.88 15.41
N GLN A 14 15.73 1.27 16.54
CA GLN A 14 15.60 0.54 17.81
C GLN A 14 14.14 0.37 18.28
N VAL A 15 13.32 1.41 18.13
CA VAL A 15 11.90 1.35 18.51
C VAL A 15 11.12 0.43 17.57
N ILE A 16 11.40 0.49 16.25
CA ILE A 16 10.76 -0.40 15.28
C ILE A 16 11.14 -1.86 15.59
N ASP A 17 12.41 -2.14 15.85
CA ASP A 17 12.91 -3.49 16.13
C ASP A 17 12.39 -4.05 17.46
N GLU A 18 12.21 -3.19 18.47
CA GLU A 18 11.61 -3.56 19.75
C GLU A 18 10.14 -3.99 19.57
N VAL A 19 9.36 -3.22 18.81
CA VAL A 19 7.90 -3.37 18.74
C VAL A 19 7.45 -4.36 17.67
N PHE A 20 8.16 -4.39 16.54
CA PHE A 20 7.76 -5.13 15.34
C PHE A 20 8.76 -6.23 14.99
N GLU A 21 8.27 -7.21 14.22
CA GLU A 21 9.09 -8.21 13.55
C GLU A 21 8.70 -8.34 12.07
N PRO A 22 9.66 -8.65 11.18
CA PRO A 22 9.36 -8.89 9.77
C PRO A 22 8.35 -10.02 9.57
N CYS A 23 7.50 -9.87 8.57
CA CYS A 23 6.59 -10.93 8.15
C CYS A 23 6.33 -10.87 6.65
N ASP A 24 5.87 -11.99 6.11
CA ASP A 24 5.42 -12.06 4.72
C ASP A 24 4.11 -11.29 4.56
N VAL A 25 4.04 -10.46 3.53
CA VAL A 25 2.80 -9.72 3.23
C VAL A 25 2.60 -9.61 1.73
N LYS A 26 1.33 -9.58 1.34
CA LYS A 26 0.92 -9.32 -0.03
C LYS A 26 0.88 -7.82 -0.27
N TRP A 27 1.66 -7.35 -1.24
CA TRP A 27 1.57 -5.98 -1.74
C TRP A 27 0.69 -5.92 -2.98
N ARG A 28 -0.10 -4.85 -3.11
CA ARG A 28 -0.97 -4.68 -4.28
C ARG A 28 -0.15 -4.63 -5.57
N GLY A 29 -0.45 -5.54 -6.51
CA GLY A 29 0.28 -5.66 -7.77
C GLY A 29 1.54 -6.51 -7.71
N PHE A 30 1.89 -7.04 -6.53
CA PHE A 30 3.04 -7.92 -6.33
C PHE A 30 2.56 -9.29 -5.82
N PRO A 31 3.37 -10.35 -6.00
CA PRO A 31 3.21 -11.56 -5.21
C PRO A 31 3.45 -11.27 -3.72
N VAL A 32 3.28 -12.29 -2.87
CA VAL A 32 3.77 -12.21 -1.50
C VAL A 32 5.28 -11.99 -1.55
N ILE A 33 5.76 -10.94 -0.88
CA ILE A 33 7.19 -10.65 -0.78
C ILE A 33 7.62 -11.08 0.63
N PRO A 34 8.59 -12.02 0.75
CA PRO A 34 9.06 -12.48 2.05
C PRO A 34 9.60 -11.33 2.91
N GLU A 35 9.31 -11.37 4.21
CA GLU A 35 9.85 -10.42 5.21
C GLU A 35 9.67 -8.93 4.89
N SER A 36 8.68 -8.59 4.06
CA SER A 36 8.46 -7.22 3.57
C SER A 36 7.45 -6.41 4.38
N GLY A 37 6.70 -7.07 5.25
CA GLY A 37 5.75 -6.45 6.18
C GLY A 37 6.31 -6.42 7.60
N LEU A 38 5.63 -5.66 8.47
CA LEU A 38 5.90 -5.62 9.89
C LEU A 38 4.64 -6.03 10.65
N LYS A 39 4.78 -6.94 11.61
CA LYS A 39 3.72 -7.30 12.57
C LYS A 39 4.20 -7.04 14.00
N LEU A 40 3.26 -6.83 14.90
CA LEU A 40 3.58 -6.65 16.32
C LEU A 40 4.20 -7.94 16.88
N ARG A 41 5.27 -7.80 17.64
CA ARG A 41 5.84 -8.93 18.39
C ARG A 41 4.85 -9.41 19.45
N ASN A 42 5.00 -10.66 19.88
CA ASN A 42 4.13 -11.27 20.90
C ASN A 42 4.03 -10.46 22.20
N LYS A 43 5.12 -9.79 22.63
CA LYS A 43 5.11 -8.90 23.81
C LYS A 43 4.08 -7.76 23.70
N PHE A 44 3.71 -7.35 22.49
CA PHE A 44 2.78 -6.27 22.20
C PHE A 44 1.47 -6.77 21.59
N GLU A 45 1.16 -8.07 21.72
CA GLU A 45 -0.02 -8.68 21.08
C GLU A 45 -1.35 -8.13 21.58
N GLU A 46 -1.40 -7.62 22.81
CA GLU A 46 -2.58 -6.95 23.37
C GLU A 46 -3.03 -5.72 22.56
N PHE A 47 -2.12 -5.15 21.76
CA PHE A 47 -2.37 -4.03 20.87
C PHE A 47 -2.69 -4.46 19.42
N ASP A 48 -2.59 -5.75 19.06
CA ASP A 48 -2.88 -6.21 17.71
C ASP A 48 -4.39 -6.39 17.50
N ALA A 49 -4.99 -5.47 16.74
CA ALA A 49 -6.40 -5.53 16.40
C ALA A 49 -6.79 -6.82 15.66
N ARG A 50 -5.87 -7.45 14.91
CA ARG A 50 -6.15 -8.71 14.20
C ARG A 50 -6.32 -9.88 15.17
N LYS A 51 -5.63 -9.84 16.32
CA LYS A 51 -5.81 -10.82 17.40
C LYS A 51 -7.03 -10.49 18.25
N LYS A 52 -7.22 -9.23 18.61
CA LYS A 52 -8.34 -8.78 19.44
C LYS A 52 -9.71 -9.08 18.82
N TYR A 53 -9.81 -8.98 17.49
CA TYR A 53 -11.05 -9.19 16.75
C TYR A 53 -10.94 -10.40 15.81
N GLU A 54 -10.17 -11.43 16.19
CA GLU A 54 -9.94 -12.61 15.35
C GLU A 54 -11.25 -13.29 14.96
N ASP A 55 -12.18 -13.45 15.91
CA ASP A 55 -13.50 -14.04 15.68
C ASP A 55 -14.33 -13.25 14.64
N ASP A 56 -14.30 -11.91 14.71
CA ASP A 56 -15.02 -11.04 13.76
C ASP A 56 -14.37 -11.06 12.36
N LEU A 57 -13.05 -11.31 12.30
CA LEU A 57 -12.29 -11.36 11.05
C LEU A 57 -12.28 -12.74 10.41
N GLU A 58 -12.69 -13.79 11.13
CA GLU A 58 -12.70 -15.17 10.64
C GLU A 58 -13.53 -15.32 9.35
N ILE A 59 -14.64 -14.59 9.25
CA ILE A 59 -15.49 -14.54 8.04
C ILE A 59 -14.77 -14.01 6.78
N LEU A 60 -13.63 -13.33 6.96
CA LEU A 60 -12.85 -12.76 5.87
C LEU A 60 -11.65 -13.62 5.48
N LYS A 61 -11.34 -14.67 6.25
CA LYS A 61 -10.09 -15.44 6.15
C LYS A 61 -9.87 -16.04 4.76
N ASP A 62 -10.92 -16.57 4.16
CA ASP A 62 -10.89 -17.17 2.81
C ASP A 62 -11.46 -16.24 1.73
N ARG A 63 -11.76 -14.98 2.08
CA ARG A 63 -12.36 -14.05 1.15
C ARG A 63 -11.29 -13.37 0.31
N GLU A 64 -11.39 -13.55 -1.00
CA GLU A 64 -10.56 -12.79 -1.93
C GLU A 64 -11.13 -11.40 -2.21
N PHE A 65 -10.25 -10.40 -2.19
CA PHE A 65 -10.56 -9.02 -2.56
C PHE A 65 -9.78 -8.67 -3.83
N PRO A 66 -10.30 -9.01 -5.02
CA PRO A 66 -9.61 -8.75 -6.27
C PRO A 66 -9.54 -7.26 -6.57
N GLU A 67 -8.56 -6.87 -7.37
CA GLU A 67 -8.47 -5.51 -7.85
C GLU A 67 -9.67 -5.14 -8.74
N PRO A 68 -10.14 -3.87 -8.69
CA PRO A 68 -11.26 -3.41 -9.50
C PRO A 68 -11.04 -3.70 -10.99
N LYS A 69 -12.08 -4.22 -11.66
CA LYS A 69 -11.99 -4.61 -13.07
C LYS A 69 -11.50 -3.47 -13.96
N GLY A 70 -10.48 -3.75 -14.78
CA GLY A 70 -9.86 -2.79 -15.70
C GLY A 70 -8.88 -1.81 -15.04
N CYS A 71 -8.75 -1.82 -13.71
CA CYS A 71 -7.74 -1.03 -13.02
C CYS A 71 -6.35 -1.63 -13.24
N ARG A 72 -5.38 -0.81 -13.66
CA ARG A 72 -3.98 -1.21 -13.87
C ARG A 72 -3.05 -0.67 -12.77
N CYS A 73 -3.56 -0.38 -11.57
CA CYS A 73 -2.76 0.16 -10.46
C CYS A 73 -1.57 -0.74 -10.12
N GLY A 74 -1.72 -2.06 -10.15
CA GLY A 74 -0.61 -2.99 -9.89
C GLY A 74 0.53 -2.90 -10.92
N GLU A 75 0.25 -2.50 -12.16
CA GLU A 75 1.28 -2.26 -13.19
C GLU A 75 1.93 -0.89 -13.02
N VAL A 76 1.15 0.13 -12.65
CA VAL A 76 1.65 1.47 -12.31
C VAL A 76 2.59 1.41 -11.11
N LEU A 77 2.23 0.70 -10.04
CA LEU A 77 3.07 0.54 -8.85
C LEU A 77 4.38 -0.21 -9.11
N ARG A 78 4.40 -1.07 -10.15
CA ARG A 78 5.61 -1.77 -10.61
C ARG A 78 6.42 -0.97 -11.63
N GLY A 79 5.96 0.23 -12.02
CA GLY A 79 6.62 1.04 -13.03
C GLY A 79 6.57 0.44 -14.45
N LEU A 80 5.67 -0.51 -14.72
CA LEU A 80 5.53 -1.15 -16.03
C LEU A 80 4.78 -0.25 -17.03
N ILE A 81 3.91 0.61 -16.51
CA ILE A 81 3.16 1.60 -17.29
C ILE A 81 3.09 2.92 -16.52
N SER A 82 2.94 4.03 -17.24
CA SER A 82 2.53 5.31 -16.67
C SER A 82 1.02 5.37 -16.40
N SER A 83 0.59 6.33 -15.56
CA SER A 83 -0.83 6.57 -15.29
C SER A 83 -1.66 6.77 -16.57
N LYS A 84 -1.10 7.44 -17.59
CA LYS A 84 -1.77 7.77 -18.85
C LYS A 84 -2.03 6.55 -19.76
N GLU A 85 -1.27 5.47 -19.57
CA GLU A 85 -1.45 4.20 -20.29
C GLU A 85 -2.54 3.32 -19.67
N CYS A 86 -3.08 3.70 -18.50
CA CYS A 86 -4.25 3.06 -17.94
C CYS A 86 -5.51 3.53 -18.69
N PRO A 87 -6.32 2.62 -19.26
CA PRO A 87 -7.48 3.00 -20.08
C PRO A 87 -8.58 3.73 -19.28
N LEU A 88 -8.56 3.62 -17.95
CA LEU A 88 -9.52 4.26 -17.06
C LEU A 88 -9.08 5.65 -16.60
N PHE A 89 -7.78 5.97 -16.67
CA PHE A 89 -7.21 7.20 -16.12
C PHE A 89 -7.78 8.44 -16.81
N GLY A 90 -8.20 9.43 -16.02
CA GLY A 90 -8.75 10.69 -16.51
C GLY A 90 -10.14 10.58 -17.16
N LYS A 91 -10.66 9.35 -17.29
CA LYS A 91 -11.97 9.06 -17.87
C LYS A 91 -12.94 8.62 -16.78
N LYS A 92 -13.05 7.30 -16.56
CA LYS A 92 -13.89 6.73 -15.50
C LYS A 92 -13.26 6.82 -14.12
N CYS A 93 -11.92 6.80 -14.06
CA CYS A 93 -11.14 6.90 -12.83
C CYS A 93 -10.61 8.33 -12.69
N VAL A 94 -11.26 9.10 -11.81
CA VAL A 94 -10.95 10.51 -11.49
C VAL A 94 -11.07 10.71 -9.97
N PRO A 95 -10.55 11.79 -9.37
CA PRO A 95 -10.55 11.96 -7.91
C PRO A 95 -11.93 11.88 -7.25
N ASN A 96 -12.97 12.43 -7.90
CA ASN A 96 -14.35 12.38 -7.39
C ASN A 96 -15.04 11.02 -7.62
N ASN A 97 -14.49 10.17 -8.50
CA ASN A 97 -14.97 8.81 -8.76
C ASN A 97 -13.78 7.86 -8.99
N PRO A 98 -13.03 7.54 -7.92
CA PRO A 98 -11.82 6.77 -8.05
C PRO A 98 -12.16 5.28 -8.21
N ILE A 99 -11.65 4.67 -9.29
CA ILE A 99 -11.78 3.22 -9.49
C ILE A 99 -10.67 2.47 -8.76
N GLY A 100 -9.47 3.03 -8.73
CA GLY A 100 -8.30 2.39 -8.15
C GLY A 100 -7.68 3.20 -7.02
N PRO A 101 -6.93 2.54 -6.13
CA PRO A 101 -6.28 3.16 -4.97
C PRO A 101 -5.26 4.24 -5.36
N CYS A 102 -4.57 4.10 -6.50
CA CYS A 102 -3.63 5.13 -6.96
C CYS A 102 -4.34 6.44 -7.33
N MET A 103 -5.66 6.45 -7.52
CA MET A 103 -6.47 7.66 -7.68
C MET A 103 -7.07 8.16 -6.35
N VAL A 104 -7.19 7.30 -5.34
CA VAL A 104 -7.65 7.70 -3.99
C VAL A 104 -6.52 8.34 -3.19
N SER A 105 -5.35 7.68 -3.14
CA SER A 105 -4.23 8.11 -2.31
C SER A 105 -3.66 9.45 -2.75
N ILE A 106 -3.29 10.29 -1.78
CA ILE A 106 -2.61 11.57 -2.04
C ILE A 106 -1.22 11.36 -2.66
N GLU A 107 -0.57 10.26 -2.31
CA GLU A 107 0.73 9.82 -2.84
C GLU A 107 0.59 8.93 -4.08
N GLY A 108 -0.64 8.63 -4.49
CA GLY A 108 -0.90 7.76 -5.63
C GLY A 108 -0.49 8.42 -6.95
N SER A 109 0.31 7.71 -7.75
CA SER A 109 0.82 8.20 -9.03
C SER A 109 -0.29 8.66 -9.98
N CYS A 110 -1.45 8.01 -9.96
CA CYS A 110 -2.59 8.44 -10.78
C CYS A 110 -3.18 9.75 -10.24
N ASN A 111 -3.37 9.89 -8.93
CA ASN A 111 -3.91 11.12 -8.36
C ASN A 111 -2.96 12.31 -8.61
N ILE A 112 -1.66 12.12 -8.39
CA ILE A 112 -0.62 13.13 -8.68
C ILE A 112 -0.64 13.51 -10.16
N GLU A 113 -0.61 12.52 -11.06
CA GLU A 113 -0.64 12.78 -12.50
C GLU A 113 -1.89 13.57 -12.91
N TYR A 114 -3.06 13.23 -12.35
CA TYR A 114 -4.32 13.91 -12.64
C TYR A 114 -4.32 15.37 -12.16
N ARG A 115 -3.79 15.64 -10.96
CA ARG A 115 -3.77 16.99 -10.38
C ARG A 115 -2.86 17.95 -11.11
N TYR A 116 -1.70 17.46 -11.56
CA TYR A 116 -0.61 18.31 -12.05
C TYR A 116 -0.39 18.23 -13.55
N SER A 117 -0.89 17.20 -14.23
CA SER A 117 -0.99 17.28 -15.69
C SER A 117 -2.03 18.34 -16.04
N LYS A 118 -1.61 19.33 -16.82
CA LYS A 118 -2.54 20.15 -17.60
C LYS A 118 -3.23 19.22 -18.60
N MET A 119 -4.31 18.57 -18.18
CA MET A 119 -5.18 17.83 -19.09
C MET A 119 -5.83 18.89 -19.99
N LYS A 120 -5.25 19.05 -21.18
CA LYS A 120 -5.91 19.75 -22.29
C LYS A 120 -6.93 18.82 -22.93
#